data_AF-A0AA91SZR8-F1
#
_entry.id   AF-A0AA91SZR8-F1
#
_cell.length_a   1.000
_cell.length_b   1.000
_cell.length_c   1.000
_cell.angle_alpha   90.00
_cell.angle_beta   90.00
_cell.angle_gamma   90.00
#
_symmetry.space_group_name_H-M   'P 1'
#
loop_
_entity.id
_entity.type
_entity.pdbx_description
1 polymer ?
#
loop_
_entity_poly.entity_id
_entity_poly.type
_entity_poly.pdbx_seq_one_letter_code
_entity_poly.pdbx_strand_id
1 'polypeptide(L)'
;MQDLPPIGGYEPVQWKRNLPSRGFRPLIYFWGISGIISFGFYKFYQGVDEQRELLRERQWARFYLEPLLRAEEDRHLARRYFSEMKRQEMVAESMSPETRSKFEEPIYNDKSKLRFPKYTAGVDPSQQ
;
A
#
# COMPACT_ATOMS: atom_id res chain seq x y z
N MET A 1 -86.35 22.87 16.21
CA MET A 1 -86.12 22.38 14.84
C MET A 1 -85.15 21.22 14.92
N GLN A 2 -85.39 20.16 14.15
CA GLN A 2 -84.55 18.96 14.11
C GLN A 2 -83.72 18.98 12.83
N ASP A 3 -82.42 18.69 12.92
CA ASP A 3 -81.53 18.65 11.76
C ASP A 3 -81.77 17.36 10.96
N LEU A 4 -82.05 17.53 9.67
CA LEU A 4 -82.39 16.46 8.74
C LEU A 4 -81.40 16.49 7.55
N PRO A 5 -81.11 15.33 6.94
CA PRO A 5 -80.26 15.28 5.76
C PRO A 5 -80.92 16.00 4.57
N PRO A 6 -80.12 16.52 3.62
CA PRO A 6 -80.66 17.15 2.42
C PRO A 6 -81.46 16.15 1.59
N ILE A 7 -82.53 16.62 0.93
CA ILE A 7 -83.47 15.79 0.13
C ILE A 7 -82.75 14.97 -0.97
N GLY A 8 -81.59 15.46 -1.45
CA GLY A 8 -80.75 14.79 -2.45
C GLY A 8 -79.57 13.96 -1.90
N GLY A 9 -79.43 13.84 -0.57
CA GLY A 9 -78.30 13.16 0.07
C GLY A 9 -76.97 13.95 0.03
N TYR A 10 -75.91 13.37 0.60
CA TYR A 10 -74.55 13.93 0.57
C TYR A 10 -73.76 13.40 -0.63
N GLU A 11 -72.76 14.17 -1.07
CA GLU A 11 -71.83 13.72 -2.10
C GLU A 11 -71.07 12.46 -1.67
N PRO A 12 -70.71 11.59 -2.64
CA PRO A 12 -69.99 10.37 -2.34
C PRO A 12 -68.57 10.68 -1.86
N VAL A 13 -68.29 10.34 -0.61
CA VAL A 13 -66.95 10.44 -0.02
C VAL A 13 -66.08 9.29 -0.50
N GLN A 14 -64.86 9.59 -0.98
CA GLN A 14 -63.89 8.58 -1.33
C GLN A 14 -63.33 7.91 -0.08
N TRP A 15 -63.85 6.73 0.26
CA TRP A 15 -63.39 5.93 1.41
C TRP A 15 -62.30 4.91 1.05
N LYS A 16 -62.05 4.67 -0.25
CA LYS A 16 -61.06 3.70 -0.74
C LYS A 16 -59.66 4.31 -0.86
N ARG A 17 -58.63 3.50 -0.61
CA ARG A 17 -57.22 3.87 -0.81
C ARG A 17 -56.95 4.28 -2.25
N ASN A 18 -56.39 5.48 -2.43
CA ASN A 18 -55.96 6.00 -3.73
C ASN A 18 -54.42 6.05 -3.81
N LEU A 19 -53.79 4.89 -3.98
CA LEU A 19 -52.33 4.81 -4.18
C LEU A 19 -52.03 4.34 -5.60
N PRO A 20 -51.79 5.25 -6.55
CA PRO A 20 -51.39 4.86 -7.89
C PRO A 20 -49.97 4.30 -7.88
N SER A 21 -49.76 3.15 -8.53
CA SER A 21 -48.43 2.62 -8.82
C SER A 21 -47.76 3.50 -9.87
N ARG A 22 -46.78 4.31 -9.43
CA ARG A 22 -45.99 5.19 -10.29
C ARG A 22 -44.59 4.61 -10.53
N GLY A 23 -43.98 4.98 -11.66
CA GLY A 23 -42.63 4.58 -12.03
C GLY A 23 -42.58 3.66 -13.26
N PHE A 24 -41.36 3.35 -13.68
CA PHE A 24 -41.12 2.44 -14.79
C PHE A 24 -41.20 0.97 -14.35
N ARG A 25 -41.35 0.06 -15.32
CA ARG A 25 -41.28 -1.38 -15.04
C ARG A 25 -39.90 -1.72 -14.46
N PRO A 26 -39.79 -2.64 -13.47
CA PRO A 26 -38.53 -2.98 -12.81
C PRO A 26 -37.39 -3.34 -13.78
N LEU A 27 -37.73 -3.98 -14.90
CA LEU A 27 -36.78 -4.37 -15.94
C LEU A 27 -36.06 -3.17 -16.58
N ILE A 28 -36.73 -2.02 -16.70
CA ILE A 28 -36.13 -0.80 -17.25
C ILE A 28 -35.03 -0.28 -16.32
N TYR A 29 -35.26 -0.30 -15.01
CA TYR A 29 -34.25 0.06 -14.03
C TYR A 29 -33.07 -0.92 -14.04
N PHE A 30 -33.34 -2.22 -14.13
CA PHE A 30 -32.29 -3.24 -14.20
C PHE A 30 -31.32 -3.00 -15.37
N TRP A 31 -31.87 -2.77 -16.57
CA TRP A 31 -31.05 -2.49 -17.75
C TRP A 31 -30.39 -1.11 -17.70
N GLY A 32 -31.08 -0.10 -17.18
CA GLY A 32 -30.49 1.23 -17.00
C GLY A 32 -29.28 1.21 -16.08
N ILE A 33 -29.39 0.54 -14.93
CA ILE A 33 -28.30 0.40 -13.95
C ILE A 33 -27.18 -0.46 -14.54
N SER A 34 -27.50 -1.61 -15.15
CA SER A 34 -26.48 -2.45 -15.79
C SER A 34 -25.72 -1.69 -16.88
N GLY A 35 -26.40 -0.90 -17.71
CA GLY A 35 -25.76 -0.08 -18.74
C GLY A 35 -24.77 0.93 -18.18
N ILE A 36 -25.16 1.64 -17.10
CA ILE A 36 -24.28 2.59 -16.41
C ILE A 36 -23.04 1.89 -15.83
N ILE A 37 -23.24 0.74 -15.18
CA ILE A 37 -22.15 -0.04 -14.60
C ILE A 37 -21.19 -0.53 -15.69
N SER A 38 -21.72 -1.15 -16.76
CA SER A 38 -20.91 -1.63 -17.88
C SER A 38 -20.09 -0.51 -18.53
N PHE A 39 -20.67 0.67 -18.70
CA PHE A 39 -19.94 1.83 -19.21
C PHE A 39 -18.85 2.31 -18.25
N GLY A 40 -19.14 2.31 -16.94
CA GLY A 40 -18.16 2.63 -15.90
C GLY A 40 -16.96 1.68 -15.95
N PHE A 41 -17.19 0.37 -16.08
CA PHE A 41 -16.12 -0.62 -16.23
C PHE A 41 -15.31 -0.41 -17.51
N TYR A 42 -15.95 -0.12 -18.63
CA TYR A 42 -15.25 0.19 -19.89
C TYR A 42 -14.26 1.36 -19.72
N LYS A 43 -14.69 2.45 -19.08
CA LYS A 43 -13.81 3.60 -18.80
C LYS A 43 -12.72 3.28 -17.78
N PHE A 44 -13.05 2.50 -16.77
CA PHE A 44 -12.06 2.05 -15.79
C PHE A 44 -10.94 1.23 -16.44
N TYR A 45 -11.27 0.27 -17.32
CA TYR A 45 -10.25 -0.55 -17.98
C TYR A 45 -9.30 0.28 -18.85
N GLN A 46 -9.80 1.31 -19.54
CA GLN A 46 -8.94 2.24 -20.28
C GLN A 46 -7.92 2.92 -19.35
N GLY A 47 -8.35 3.39 -18.18
CA GLY A 47 -7.44 3.99 -17.19
C GLY A 47 -6.45 2.98 -16.59
N VAL A 48 -6.87 1.73 -16.38
CA VAL A 48 -5.97 0.67 -15.87
C VAL A 48 -4.85 0.39 -16.86
N ASP A 49 -5.16 0.35 -18.15
CA ASP A 49 -4.14 0.10 -19.18
C ASP A 49 -3.14 1.26 -19.25
N GLU A 50 -3.60 2.51 -19.16
CA GLU A 50 -2.71 3.68 -19.05
C GLU A 50 -1.82 3.61 -17.80
N GLN A 51 -2.38 3.28 -16.63
CA GLN A 51 -1.61 3.12 -15.40
C GLN A 51 -0.57 2.00 -15.49
N ARG A 52 -0.86 0.92 -16.21
CA ARG A 52 0.11 -0.17 -16.44
C ARG A 52 1.29 0.30 -17.28
N GLU A 53 1.05 1.12 -18.30
CA GLU A 53 2.12 1.71 -19.10
C GLU A 53 2.97 2.68 -18.27
N LEU A 54 2.36 3.56 -17.47
CA LEU A 54 3.10 4.45 -16.56
C LEU A 54 3.93 3.68 -15.52
N LEU A 55 3.38 2.61 -14.95
CA LEU A 55 4.11 1.74 -14.02
C LEU A 55 5.26 1.01 -14.71
N ARG A 56 5.06 0.59 -15.96
CA ARG A 56 6.11 -0.01 -16.78
C ARG A 56 7.25 0.99 -17.00
N GLU A 57 6.93 2.20 -17.43
CA GLU A 57 7.91 3.29 -17.61
C GLU A 57 8.69 3.57 -16.32
N ARG A 58 7.99 3.73 -15.19
CA ARG A 58 8.61 3.92 -13.88
C ARG A 58 9.53 2.76 -13.49
N GLN A 59 9.11 1.52 -13.76
CA GLN A 59 9.90 0.34 -13.42
C GLN A 59 11.16 0.24 -14.29
N TRP A 60 11.06 0.55 -15.58
CA TRP A 60 12.23 0.65 -16.46
C TRP A 60 13.20 1.73 -16.01
N ALA A 61 12.69 2.93 -15.69
CA ALA A 61 13.52 4.00 -15.15
C ALA A 61 14.29 3.57 -13.90
N ARG A 62 13.64 2.79 -13.01
CA ARG A 62 14.31 2.20 -11.84
C ARG A 62 15.37 1.19 -12.25
N PHE A 63 15.08 0.24 -13.13
CA PHE A 63 16.05 -0.78 -13.55
C PHE A 63 17.31 -0.17 -14.16
N TYR A 64 17.20 0.94 -14.88
CA TYR A 64 18.37 1.63 -15.44
C TYR A 64 19.23 2.33 -14.38
N LEU A 65 18.63 2.83 -13.30
CA LEU A 65 19.34 3.53 -12.22
C LEU A 65 19.86 2.57 -11.12
N GLU A 66 19.19 1.44 -10.93
CA GLU A 66 19.51 0.44 -9.91
C GLU A 66 20.99 0.00 -9.89
N PRO A 67 21.65 -0.37 -11.01
CA PRO A 67 23.04 -0.80 -10.95
C PRO A 67 23.99 0.30 -10.47
N LEU A 68 23.71 1.57 -10.81
CA LEU A 68 24.52 2.69 -10.34
C LEU A 68 24.36 2.88 -8.83
N LEU A 69 23.12 2.93 -8.34
CA LEU A 69 22.82 3.10 -6.91
C LEU A 69 23.35 1.92 -6.09
N ARG A 70 23.24 0.70 -6.62
CA ARG A 70 23.74 -0.50 -5.98
C ARG A 70 25.27 -0.49 -5.87
N ALA A 71 25.97 -0.07 -6.93
CA ALA A 71 27.42 0.07 -6.90
C ALA A 71 27.89 1.14 -5.91
N GLU A 72 27.15 2.26 -5.79
CA GLU A 72 27.41 3.28 -4.79
C GLU A 72 27.22 2.74 -3.36
N GLU A 73 26.11 2.04 -3.11
CA GLU A 73 25.84 1.39 -1.83
C GLU A 73 26.93 0.37 -1.46
N ASP A 74 27.32 -0.50 -2.40
CA ASP A 74 28.36 -1.51 -2.18
C ASP A 74 29.72 -0.85 -1.82
N ARG A 75 30.07 0.29 -2.43
CA ARG A 75 31.27 1.07 -2.04
C ARG A 75 31.16 1.64 -0.63
N HIS A 76 30.00 2.18 -0.24
CA HIS A 76 29.79 2.70 1.11
C HIS A 76 29.83 1.58 2.16
N LEU A 77 29.23 0.43 1.87
CA LEU A 77 29.26 -0.74 2.74
C LEU A 77 30.68 -1.26 2.91
N ALA A 78 31.44 -1.40 1.82
CA ALA A 78 32.84 -1.80 1.89
C ALA A 78 33.66 -0.83 2.76
N ARG A 79 33.51 0.48 2.56
CA ARG A 79 34.19 1.50 3.36
C ARG A 79 33.91 1.35 4.86
N ARG A 80 32.64 1.20 5.25
CA ARG A 80 32.22 1.01 6.64
C ARG A 80 32.75 -0.30 7.22
N TYR A 81 32.69 -1.37 6.44
CA TYR A 81 33.17 -2.68 6.85
C TYR A 81 34.68 -2.65 7.15
N PHE A 82 35.49 -2.11 6.25
CA PHE A 82 36.93 -2.00 6.48
C PHE A 82 37.29 -1.04 7.61
N SER A 83 36.56 0.06 7.80
CA SER A 83 36.78 0.95 8.95
C SER A 83 36.45 0.27 10.27
N GLU A 84 35.39 -0.53 10.31
CA GLU A 84 35.01 -1.28 11.50
C GLU A 84 36.02 -2.39 11.82
N MET A 85 36.51 -3.13 10.82
CA MET A 85 37.57 -4.13 11.05
C MET A 85 38.82 -3.47 11.66
N LYS A 86 39.27 -2.34 11.10
CA LYS A 86 40.41 -1.59 11.67
C LYS A 86 40.14 -1.09 13.09
N ARG A 87 38.91 -0.65 13.37
CA ARG A 87 38.50 -0.24 14.73
C ARG A 87 38.53 -1.42 15.71
N GLN A 88 38.04 -2.59 15.28
CA GLN A 88 38.05 -3.80 16.09
C GLN A 88 39.49 -4.26 16.39
N GLU A 89 40.41 -4.18 15.43
CA GLU A 89 41.84 -4.46 15.64
C GLU A 89 42.45 -3.56 16.72
N MET A 90 42.25 -2.24 16.62
CA MET A 90 42.74 -1.28 17.63
C MET A 90 42.16 -1.54 19.03
N VAL A 91 40.87 -1.91 19.09
CA VAL A 91 40.21 -2.24 20.36
C VAL A 91 40.78 -3.55 20.94
N ALA A 92 41.01 -4.56 20.12
CA ALA A 92 41.57 -5.85 20.53
C ALA A 92 42.99 -5.73 21.11
N GLU A 93 43.81 -4.80 20.59
CA GLU A 93 45.14 -4.50 21.14
C GLU A 93 45.09 -3.95 22.57
N SER A 94 44.03 -3.21 22.92
CA SER A 94 43.85 -2.61 24.25
C SER A 94 43.27 -3.57 25.31
N MET A 95 42.83 -4.77 24.91
CA MET A 95 42.10 -5.71 25.77
C MET A 95 43.02 -6.69 26.52
N SER A 96 42.50 -7.27 27.62
CA SER A 96 43.18 -8.38 28.30
C SER A 96 43.17 -9.66 27.43
N PRO A 97 44.15 -10.57 27.59
CA PRO A 97 44.26 -11.77 26.75
C PRO A 97 43.00 -12.64 26.74
N GLU A 98 42.34 -12.80 27.88
CA GLU A 98 41.11 -13.59 28.01
C GLU A 98 39.90 -12.95 27.34
N THR A 99 39.83 -11.62 27.33
CA THR A 99 38.72 -10.89 26.70
C THR A 99 38.89 -10.87 25.19
N ARG A 100 40.15 -10.72 24.74
CA ARG A 100 40.51 -10.75 23.33
C ARG A 100 40.15 -12.08 22.65
N SER A 101 40.43 -13.22 23.30
CA SER A 101 40.12 -14.53 22.72
C SER A 101 38.62 -14.74 22.47
N LYS A 102 37.77 -14.25 23.38
CA LYS A 102 36.30 -14.26 23.20
C LYS A 102 35.84 -13.28 22.14
N PHE A 103 36.52 -12.14 22.00
CA PHE A 103 36.18 -11.10 21.03
C PHE A 103 36.47 -11.52 19.58
N GLU A 104 37.57 -12.25 19.36
CA GLU A 104 37.95 -12.76 18.04
C GLU A 104 37.16 -14.02 17.61
N GLU A 105 36.34 -14.58 18.50
CA GLU A 105 35.54 -15.78 18.21
C GLU A 105 34.50 -15.50 17.11
N PRO A 106 34.47 -16.30 16.02
CA PRO A 106 33.50 -16.08 14.97
C PRO A 106 32.10 -16.44 15.46
N ILE A 107 31.16 -15.49 15.36
CA ILE A 107 29.74 -15.71 15.72
C ILE A 107 29.11 -16.82 14.84
N TYR A 108 29.51 -16.86 13.56
CA TYR A 108 28.98 -17.83 12.60
C TYR A 108 30.07 -18.82 12.19
N ASN A 109 29.76 -20.12 12.32
CA ASN A 109 30.68 -21.21 11.96
C ASN A 109 30.74 -21.46 10.44
N ASP A 110 29.75 -20.99 9.68
CA ASP A 110 29.70 -21.11 8.23
C ASP A 110 30.59 -20.04 7.56
N LYS A 111 31.71 -20.49 6.97
CA LYS A 111 32.69 -19.63 6.28
C LYS A 111 32.45 -19.51 4.77
N SER A 112 31.41 -20.16 4.23
CA SER A 112 31.12 -20.12 2.79
C SER A 112 30.58 -18.77 2.32
N LYS A 113 30.07 -17.94 3.22
CA LYS A 113 29.38 -16.68 2.92
C LYS A 113 29.96 -15.53 3.72
N LEU A 114 30.21 -14.41 3.04
CA LEU A 114 30.48 -13.13 3.71
C LEU A 114 29.16 -12.56 4.23
N ARG A 115 29.14 -12.15 5.50
CA ARG A 115 27.98 -11.51 6.13
C ARG A 115 28.37 -10.11 6.57
N PHE A 116 27.71 -9.10 6.00
CA PHE A 116 27.91 -7.73 6.44
C PHE A 116 27.24 -7.50 7.79
N PRO A 117 27.85 -6.69 8.67
CA PRO A 117 27.25 -6.37 9.96
C PRO A 117 25.95 -5.58 9.76
N LYS A 118 24.86 -6.02 10.40
CA LYS A 118 23.57 -5.31 10.37
C LYS A 118 23.58 -4.06 11.24
N TYR A 119 24.42 -4.07 12.29
CA TYR A 119 24.57 -2.98 13.25
C TYR A 119 26.06 -2.70 13.43
N THR A 120 26.42 -1.42 13.39
CA THR A 120 27.77 -0.93 13.72
C THR A 120 27.71 -0.17 15.03
N ALA A 121 28.75 -0.27 15.85
CA ALA A 121 28.79 0.47 17.11
C ALA A 121 28.99 1.97 16.82
N GLY A 122 28.14 2.83 17.39
CA GLY A 122 28.19 4.29 17.21
C GLY A 122 26.80 4.92 17.11
N VAL A 123 26.77 6.25 17.06
CA VAL A 123 25.54 7.02 16.81
C VAL A 123 25.13 6.84 15.35
N ASP A 124 23.84 6.63 15.10
CA ASP A 124 23.29 6.49 13.75
C ASP A 124 23.74 7.68 12.88
N PRO A 125 24.19 7.48 11.62
CA PRO A 125 24.61 8.58 10.75
C PRO A 125 23.54 9.68 10.56
N SER A 126 22.26 9.38 10.79
CA SER A 126 21.17 10.36 10.76
C SER A 126 21.08 11.26 12.02
N GLN A 127 21.76 10.88 13.09
CA GLN A 127 21.79 11.57 14.38
C GLN A 127 23.13 12.29 14.65
N GLN A 128 24.07 12.25 13.71
CA GLN A 128 25.32 13.01 13.70
C GLN A 128 25.16 14.29 12.88
#